data_AF-A0A7C1V5V1-F1
#
_entry.id   AF-A0A7C1V5V1-F1
#
_cell.length_a   1.000
_cell.length_b   1.000
_cell.length_c   1.000
_cell.angle_alpha   90.00
_cell.angle_beta   90.00
_cell.angle_gamma   90.00
#
_symmetry.space_group_name_H-M   'P 1'
#
loop_
_entity.id
_entity.type
_entity.pdbx_description
1 polymer ?
#
loop_
_entity_poly.entity_id
_entity_poly.type
_entity_poly.pdbx_seq_one_letter_code
_entity_poly.pdbx_strand_id
1 'polypeptide(L)'
;MMFKKNLLNLILPLLILFSSCQEKDANYLIEVSNNLDMPRQNETVEIPKSSFNNMLCQEFERLVVTDQKTGTSLPSQVLDTDMDGELDILVFQPVLEAGETRKYNLIPQQEPVDYTDMDVRTFSRFVPERTDDYAWENDRVAFRTYGPTAEKMIVDGTPGGTLSSGLDCWLKRVDYPIIDKWYRKTLEEGGSYHKDTGEGLDDFHVGLSRGCGGIGIWSQDEEKLYTSRNFSSWNTLAEGPLRTLFELEYQPWESPAGKIMEKKTISLDLGSNLMKVELTISSQEQLESVSAGITLHEKDGTMHSDKEAGCFSYWQPHADSEMGMGIV
;
A
#
# COMPACT_ATOMS: atom_id res chain seq x y z
N MET A 1 -85.01 20.62 -31.98
CA MET A 1 -83.70 20.06 -32.35
C MET A 1 -82.63 20.95 -31.76
N MET A 2 -82.12 20.62 -30.57
CA MET A 2 -80.87 21.12 -29.97
C MET A 2 -80.60 20.25 -28.74
N PHE A 3 -79.61 19.37 -28.87
CA PHE A 3 -79.23 18.37 -27.86
C PHE A 3 -78.43 19.03 -26.74
N LYS A 4 -78.87 18.84 -25.49
CA LYS A 4 -78.05 19.06 -24.28
C LYS A 4 -77.04 17.92 -24.16
N LYS A 5 -75.73 18.24 -24.16
CA LYS A 5 -74.68 17.31 -23.75
C LYS A 5 -74.36 17.57 -22.27
N ASN A 6 -74.69 16.59 -21.42
CA ASN A 6 -74.18 16.53 -20.06
C ASN A 6 -72.73 16.02 -20.11
N LEU A 7 -71.78 16.84 -19.66
CA LEU A 7 -70.39 16.44 -19.47
C LEU A 7 -70.26 15.88 -18.05
N LEU A 8 -70.09 14.56 -17.94
CA LEU A 8 -69.86 13.86 -16.69
C LEU A 8 -68.35 13.94 -16.38
N ASN A 9 -67.96 14.81 -15.44
CA ASN A 9 -66.58 14.88 -14.96
C ASN A 9 -66.28 13.69 -14.05
N LEU A 10 -65.58 12.69 -14.58
CA LEU A 10 -65.06 11.56 -13.83
C LEU A 10 -63.74 11.99 -13.17
N ILE A 11 -63.79 12.25 -11.86
CA ILE A 11 -62.59 12.53 -11.05
C ILE A 11 -61.89 11.20 -10.78
N LEU A 12 -60.75 10.98 -11.42
CA LEU A 12 -59.88 9.83 -11.19
C LEU A 12 -58.99 10.13 -9.97
N PRO A 13 -58.93 9.29 -8.92
CA PRO A 13 -58.02 9.53 -7.81
C PRO A 13 -56.59 9.24 -8.26
N LEU A 14 -55.73 10.26 -8.21
CA LEU A 14 -54.29 10.12 -8.43
C LEU A 14 -53.69 9.43 -7.19
N LEU A 15 -53.40 8.13 -7.32
CA LEU A 15 -52.72 7.35 -6.28
C LEU A 15 -51.25 7.78 -6.25
N ILE A 16 -50.89 8.70 -5.36
CA ILE A 16 -49.50 9.05 -5.08
C ILE A 16 -48.94 7.93 -4.21
N LEU A 17 -48.24 6.99 -4.85
CA LEU A 17 -47.43 5.98 -4.17
C LEU A 17 -46.21 6.71 -3.59
N PHE A 18 -46.27 7.02 -2.30
CA PHE A 18 -45.07 7.32 -1.52
C PHE A 18 -44.27 6.03 -1.43
N SER A 19 -43.27 5.88 -2.29
CA SER A 19 -42.20 4.91 -2.07
C SER A 19 -41.47 5.32 -0.80
N SER A 20 -41.89 4.75 0.32
CA SER A 20 -41.08 4.68 1.54
C SER A 20 -39.72 4.14 1.12
N CYS A 21 -38.67 4.96 1.14
CA CYS A 21 -37.32 4.43 1.29
C CYS A 21 -37.36 3.66 2.60
N GLN A 22 -37.44 2.34 2.49
CA GLN A 22 -37.18 1.47 3.61
C GLN A 22 -35.73 1.77 3.98
N GLU A 23 -35.50 2.42 5.12
CA GLU A 23 -34.18 2.41 5.75
C GLU A 23 -33.83 0.91 5.83
N LYS A 24 -32.90 0.47 4.97
CA LYS A 24 -32.30 -0.83 5.15
C LYS A 24 -31.58 -0.71 6.49
N ASP A 25 -32.09 -1.40 7.51
CA ASP A 25 -31.43 -1.48 8.80
C ASP A 25 -29.94 -1.79 8.54
N ALA A 26 -29.05 -0.95 9.07
CA ALA A 26 -27.63 -1.19 8.93
C ALA A 26 -27.31 -2.52 9.61
N ASN A 27 -26.73 -3.47 8.87
CA ASN A 27 -26.37 -4.77 9.44
C ASN A 27 -25.29 -4.60 10.52
N TYR A 28 -24.39 -3.63 10.32
CA TYR A 28 -23.33 -3.30 11.28
C TYR A 28 -23.07 -1.79 11.32
N LEU A 29 -22.74 -1.29 12.51
CA LEU A 29 -22.36 0.10 12.77
C LEU A 29 -20.96 0.11 13.38
N ILE A 30 -20.07 0.89 12.78
CA ILE A 30 -18.72 1.12 13.32
C ILE A 30 -18.56 2.57 13.76
N GLU A 31 -17.71 2.78 14.75
CA GLU A 31 -17.35 4.09 15.26
C GLU A 31 -15.83 4.25 15.21
N VAL A 32 -15.36 5.30 14.54
CA VAL A 32 -13.93 5.61 14.41
C VAL A 32 -13.67 6.95 15.07
N SER A 33 -12.67 7.01 15.94
CA SER A 33 -12.33 8.21 16.71
C SER A 33 -10.92 8.69 16.40
N ASN A 34 -10.78 9.99 16.16
CA ASN A 34 -9.51 10.69 16.13
C ASN A 34 -9.33 11.42 17.48
N ASN A 35 -8.42 10.93 18.31
CA ASN A 35 -8.17 11.52 19.63
C ASN A 35 -7.09 12.62 19.61
N LEU A 36 -6.53 12.93 18.45
CA LEU A 36 -5.53 13.98 18.28
C LEU A 36 -6.19 15.36 18.16
N ASP A 37 -5.42 16.41 18.44
CA ASP A 37 -5.80 17.81 18.29
C ASP A 37 -5.59 18.35 16.86
N MET A 38 -5.35 17.44 15.89
CA MET A 38 -5.21 17.73 14.47
C MET A 38 -6.08 16.80 13.63
N PRO A 39 -6.53 17.22 12.43
CA PRO A 39 -7.29 16.35 11.53
C PRO A 39 -6.44 15.18 11.03
N ARG A 40 -7.09 14.06 10.74
CA ARG A 40 -6.50 12.86 10.13
C ARG A 40 -7.19 12.54 8.80
N GLN A 41 -6.37 12.40 7.76
CA GLN A 41 -6.79 12.13 6.39
C GLN A 41 -5.91 11.02 5.83
N ASN A 42 -6.44 10.21 4.92
CA ASN A 42 -5.73 9.13 4.22
C ASN A 42 -5.14 8.06 5.16
N GLU A 43 -5.80 7.84 6.30
CA GLU A 43 -5.40 6.83 7.27
C GLU A 43 -6.31 5.62 7.15
N THR A 44 -5.71 4.46 6.90
CA THR A 44 -6.46 3.24 6.66
C THR A 44 -6.94 2.63 7.97
N VAL A 45 -8.25 2.41 8.07
CA VAL A 45 -8.86 1.61 9.13
C VAL A 45 -9.02 0.19 8.64
N GLU A 46 -8.56 -0.77 9.42
CA GLU A 46 -8.73 -2.21 9.17
C GLU A 46 -9.80 -2.79 10.09
N ILE A 47 -10.74 -3.54 9.51
CA ILE A 47 -11.77 -4.27 10.25
C ILE A 47 -11.62 -5.75 9.93
N PRO A 48 -11.20 -6.57 10.90
CA PRO A 48 -11.15 -8.02 10.71
C PRO A 48 -12.55 -8.58 10.45
N LYS A 49 -12.69 -9.50 9.50
CA LYS A 49 -13.91 -10.27 9.23
C LYS A 49 -14.40 -10.99 10.48
N SER A 50 -13.48 -11.42 11.35
CA SER A 50 -13.78 -12.03 12.65
C SER A 50 -14.57 -11.11 13.60
N SER A 51 -14.64 -9.80 13.32
CA SER A 51 -15.49 -8.84 14.05
C SER A 51 -16.98 -8.98 13.72
N PHE A 52 -17.33 -9.71 12.66
CA PHE A 52 -18.71 -9.90 12.19
C PHE A 52 -19.21 -11.30 12.56
N ASN A 53 -20.26 -11.35 13.38
CA ASN A 53 -20.85 -12.62 13.81
C ASN A 53 -21.45 -13.39 12.63
N ASN A 54 -20.90 -14.58 12.33
CA ASN A 54 -21.38 -15.53 11.33
C ASN A 54 -21.50 -14.97 9.89
N MET A 55 -20.72 -13.93 9.55
CA MET A 55 -20.75 -13.38 8.19
C MET A 55 -20.04 -14.31 7.20
N LEU A 56 -20.71 -14.61 6.09
CA LEU A 56 -20.15 -15.40 5.01
C LEU A 56 -19.14 -14.58 4.20
N CYS A 57 -18.14 -15.24 3.61
CA CYS A 57 -17.12 -14.60 2.78
C CYS A 57 -17.73 -13.74 1.66
N GLN A 58 -18.73 -14.28 0.94
CA GLN A 58 -19.42 -13.55 -0.15
C GLN A 58 -20.29 -12.39 0.35
N GLU A 59 -20.71 -12.40 1.62
CA GLU A 59 -21.40 -11.25 2.20
C GLU A 59 -20.41 -10.15 2.58
N PHE A 60 -19.26 -10.55 3.15
CA PHE A 60 -18.17 -9.65 3.50
C PHE A 60 -17.61 -8.91 2.29
N GLU A 61 -17.40 -9.63 1.18
CA GLU A 61 -16.94 -9.06 -0.10
C GLU A 61 -17.84 -7.93 -0.63
N ARG A 62 -19.13 -7.98 -0.30
CA ARG A 62 -20.13 -7.01 -0.77
C ARG A 62 -20.39 -5.88 0.21
N LEU A 63 -19.66 -5.81 1.32
CA LEU A 63 -19.82 -4.74 2.30
C LEU A 63 -19.43 -3.40 1.71
N VAL A 64 -20.35 -2.44 1.83
CA VAL A 64 -20.10 -1.04 1.50
C VAL A 64 -20.08 -0.21 2.77
N VAL A 65 -19.04 0.59 2.93
CA VAL A 65 -18.89 1.54 4.03
C VAL A 65 -19.56 2.86 3.66
N THR A 66 -20.52 3.31 4.46
CA THR A 66 -21.24 4.57 4.23
C THR A 66 -21.16 5.47 5.46
N ASP A 67 -20.70 6.70 5.27
CA ASP A 67 -20.67 7.72 6.32
C ASP A 67 -22.12 8.02 6.78
N GLN A 68 -22.41 7.79 8.06
CA GLN A 68 -23.76 7.96 8.60
C GLN A 68 -24.22 9.43 8.57
N LYS A 69 -23.28 10.37 8.66
CA LYS A 69 -23.58 11.81 8.71
C LYS A 69 -23.91 12.36 7.34
N THR A 70 -23.21 11.92 6.29
CA THR A 70 -23.38 12.46 4.93
C THR A 70 -24.20 11.55 4.01
N GLY A 71 -24.34 10.27 4.34
CA GLY A 71 -24.92 9.25 3.46
C GLY A 71 -24.02 8.87 2.28
N THR A 72 -22.77 9.33 2.26
CA THR A 72 -21.81 9.07 1.18
C THR A 72 -21.15 7.71 1.38
N SER A 73 -21.09 6.89 0.34
CA SER A 73 -20.29 5.66 0.35
C SER A 73 -18.82 5.96 0.11
N LEU A 74 -17.95 5.33 0.89
CA LEU A 74 -16.50 5.48 0.78
C LEU A 74 -15.93 4.32 -0.04
N PRO A 75 -14.85 4.54 -0.81
CA PRO A 75 -14.04 3.45 -1.33
C PRO A 75 -13.62 2.51 -0.20
N SER A 76 -13.69 1.23 -0.47
CA SER A 76 -13.31 0.18 0.47
C SER A 76 -12.70 -1.00 -0.30
N GLN A 77 -11.91 -1.81 0.40
CA GLN A 77 -11.26 -2.97 -0.18
C GLN A 77 -11.30 -4.10 0.83
N VAL A 78 -11.71 -5.29 0.39
CA VAL A 78 -11.56 -6.52 1.18
C VAL A 78 -10.30 -7.23 0.74
N LEU A 79 -9.58 -7.85 1.67
CA LEU A 79 -8.33 -8.55 1.38
C LEU A 79 -8.35 -9.94 2.01
N ASP A 80 -7.93 -10.92 1.24
CA ASP A 80 -7.40 -12.20 1.70
C ASP A 80 -5.89 -11.98 1.89
N THR A 81 -5.42 -12.09 3.13
CA THR A 81 -4.07 -11.70 3.54
C THR A 81 -3.10 -12.87 3.65
N ASP A 82 -3.60 -14.11 3.50
CA ASP A 82 -2.77 -15.32 3.52
C ASP A 82 -3.00 -16.27 2.33
N MET A 83 -3.91 -15.91 1.42
CA MET A 83 -4.33 -16.65 0.24
C MET A 83 -4.96 -18.02 0.54
N ASP A 84 -5.63 -18.18 1.69
CA ASP A 84 -6.37 -19.39 2.01
C ASP A 84 -7.74 -19.48 1.29
N GLY A 85 -8.16 -18.40 0.61
CA GLY A 85 -9.43 -18.29 -0.11
C GLY A 85 -10.57 -17.70 0.73
N GLU A 86 -10.34 -17.36 1.99
CA GLU A 86 -11.23 -16.59 2.84
C GLU A 86 -10.74 -15.14 2.96
N LEU A 87 -11.67 -14.19 2.93
CA LEU A 87 -11.34 -12.77 3.14
C LEU A 87 -11.11 -12.51 4.64
N ASP A 88 -10.05 -11.78 4.96
CA ASP A 88 -9.62 -11.53 6.33
C ASP A 88 -10.02 -10.15 6.85
N ILE A 89 -9.84 -9.13 6.02
CA ILE A 89 -9.97 -7.73 6.45
C ILE A 89 -10.74 -6.89 5.43
N LEU A 90 -11.47 -5.90 5.94
CA LEU A 90 -12.05 -4.80 5.19
C LEU A 90 -11.28 -3.54 5.55
N VAL A 91 -10.81 -2.82 4.55
CA VAL A 91 -10.11 -1.55 4.72
C VAL A 91 -10.85 -0.39 4.05
N PHE A 92 -10.81 0.77 4.69
CA PHE A 92 -11.34 2.03 4.17
C PHE A 92 -10.62 3.22 4.82
N GLN A 93 -10.73 4.42 4.24
CA GLN A 93 -10.04 5.62 4.73
C GLN A 93 -11.02 6.72 5.13
N PRO A 94 -11.34 6.89 6.44
CA PRO A 94 -12.16 8.00 6.91
C PRO A 94 -11.41 9.33 6.91
N VAL A 95 -12.15 10.44 6.81
CA VAL A 95 -11.65 11.80 7.01
C VAL A 95 -12.22 12.33 8.32
N LEU A 96 -11.37 12.51 9.33
CA LEU A 96 -11.76 12.91 10.68
C LEU A 96 -11.11 14.23 11.08
N GLU A 97 -11.91 15.16 11.60
CA GLU A 97 -11.40 16.37 12.23
C GLU A 97 -10.73 16.08 13.57
N ALA A 98 -10.05 17.07 14.13
CA ALA A 98 -9.45 17.00 15.46
C ALA A 98 -10.51 16.63 16.53
N GLY A 99 -10.23 15.62 17.34
CA GLY A 99 -11.15 15.14 18.39
C GLY A 99 -12.45 14.52 17.86
N GLU A 100 -12.60 14.29 16.55
CA GLU A 100 -13.86 13.80 15.98
C GLU A 100 -14.03 12.30 16.17
N THR A 101 -15.23 11.91 16.59
CA THR A 101 -15.75 10.55 16.47
C THR A 101 -16.81 10.50 15.37
N ARG A 102 -16.62 9.63 14.38
CA ARG A 102 -17.57 9.45 13.27
C ARG A 102 -18.06 8.01 13.15
N LYS A 103 -19.32 7.86 12.75
CA LYS A 103 -20.00 6.58 12.60
C LYS A 103 -20.19 6.22 11.13
N TYR A 104 -20.01 4.94 10.82
CA TYR A 104 -20.19 4.42 9.46
C TYR A 104 -21.08 3.18 9.49
N ASN A 105 -22.01 3.12 8.55
CA ASN A 105 -22.88 1.96 8.32
C ASN A 105 -22.21 1.01 7.34
N LEU A 106 -22.21 -0.28 7.67
CA LEU A 106 -21.70 -1.35 6.82
C LEU A 106 -22.89 -2.19 6.32
N ILE A 107 -23.11 -2.15 5.01
CA ILE A 107 -24.29 -2.76 4.38
C ILE A 107 -23.84 -3.61 3.20
N PRO A 108 -24.11 -4.94 3.21
CA PRO A 108 -23.88 -5.79 2.06
C PRO A 108 -24.77 -5.37 0.87
N GLN A 109 -24.16 -5.21 -0.29
CA GLN A 109 -24.86 -4.96 -1.55
C GLN A 109 -25.22 -6.27 -2.27
N GLN A 110 -25.91 -6.17 -3.41
CA GLN A 110 -26.23 -7.33 -4.24
C GLN A 110 -24.98 -7.92 -4.89
N GLU A 111 -24.11 -7.06 -5.41
CA GLU A 111 -22.84 -7.38 -6.05
C GLU A 111 -21.70 -6.60 -5.39
N PRO A 112 -20.44 -7.07 -5.47
CA PRO A 112 -19.28 -6.30 -5.03
C PRO A 112 -19.18 -4.97 -5.79
N VAL A 113 -18.63 -3.95 -5.13
CA VAL A 113 -18.38 -2.66 -5.78
C VAL A 113 -17.08 -2.74 -6.57
N ASP A 114 -17.15 -2.37 -7.84
CA ASP A 114 -15.98 -2.27 -8.71
C ASP A 114 -15.34 -0.88 -8.59
N TYR A 115 -14.05 -0.85 -8.23
CA TYR A 115 -13.24 0.36 -8.10
C TYR A 115 -12.13 0.43 -9.18
N THR A 116 -12.20 -0.37 -10.23
CA THR A 116 -11.16 -0.42 -11.28
C THR A 116 -11.03 0.90 -12.05
N ASP A 117 -12.09 1.69 -12.14
CA ASP A 117 -12.12 3.02 -12.78
C ASP A 117 -11.51 4.15 -11.92
N MET A 118 -11.00 3.86 -10.72
CA MET A 118 -10.31 4.87 -9.91
C MET A 118 -8.93 5.20 -10.50
N ASP A 119 -8.76 6.45 -10.96
CA ASP A 119 -7.49 6.97 -11.50
C ASP A 119 -6.37 6.97 -10.46
N VAL A 120 -6.71 7.24 -9.20
CA VAL A 120 -5.79 7.30 -8.06
C VAL A 120 -5.97 6.05 -7.22
N ARG A 121 -4.94 5.21 -7.19
CA ARG A 121 -4.96 3.88 -6.56
C ARG A 121 -3.55 3.44 -6.20
N THR A 122 -3.47 2.39 -5.40
CA THR A 122 -2.23 1.65 -5.21
C THR A 122 -2.01 0.68 -6.38
N PHE A 123 -0.76 0.32 -6.61
CA PHE A 123 -0.37 -0.60 -7.67
C PHE A 123 0.90 -1.35 -7.27
N SER A 124 1.00 -2.64 -7.60
CA SER A 124 2.27 -3.37 -7.50
C SER A 124 2.36 -4.48 -8.53
N ARG A 125 3.59 -4.81 -8.93
CA ARG A 125 3.82 -5.93 -9.83
C ARG A 125 5.25 -6.43 -9.81
N PHE A 126 5.37 -7.64 -10.33
CA PHE A 126 6.64 -8.17 -10.81
C PHE A 126 7.00 -7.58 -12.19
N VAL A 127 8.30 -7.31 -12.40
CA VAL A 127 8.84 -6.60 -13.56
C VAL A 127 9.94 -7.45 -14.24
N PRO A 128 9.56 -8.52 -14.94
CA PRO A 128 10.52 -9.41 -15.60
C PRO A 128 11.33 -8.70 -16.69
N GLU A 129 10.73 -7.71 -17.36
CA GLU A 129 11.34 -7.01 -18.48
C GLU A 129 12.57 -6.16 -18.08
N ARG A 130 12.73 -5.81 -16.79
CA ARG A 130 13.91 -5.06 -16.32
C ARG A 130 15.06 -5.98 -15.95
N THR A 131 14.84 -6.88 -14.99
CA THR A 131 15.74 -7.94 -14.49
C THR A 131 15.09 -8.62 -13.28
N ASP A 132 13.79 -8.92 -13.37
CA ASP A 132 12.97 -9.43 -12.28
C ASP A 132 12.86 -8.47 -11.08
N ASP A 133 12.62 -7.18 -11.30
CA ASP A 133 12.33 -6.29 -10.16
C ASP A 133 10.94 -6.59 -9.59
N TYR A 134 10.69 -6.21 -8.35
CA TYR A 134 9.33 -6.08 -7.81
C TYR A 134 9.11 -4.61 -7.46
N ALA A 135 8.05 -3.99 -7.99
CA ALA A 135 7.80 -2.57 -7.87
C ALA A 135 6.39 -2.31 -7.33
N TRP A 136 6.22 -1.26 -6.51
CA TRP A 136 4.94 -0.88 -5.92
C TRP A 136 4.85 0.64 -5.70
N GLU A 137 3.63 1.18 -5.74
CA GLU A 137 3.39 2.62 -5.63
C GLU A 137 1.99 2.97 -5.12
N ASN A 138 1.84 4.23 -4.72
CA ASN A 138 0.57 4.91 -4.50
C ASN A 138 0.63 6.33 -5.10
N ASP A 139 -0.27 7.22 -4.69
CA ASP A 139 -0.34 8.63 -5.13
C ASP A 139 0.78 9.54 -4.61
N ARG A 140 1.67 9.02 -3.76
CA ARG A 140 2.73 9.82 -3.10
C ARG A 140 4.13 9.33 -3.45
N VAL A 141 4.33 8.03 -3.42
CA VAL A 141 5.64 7.39 -3.47
C VAL A 141 5.59 6.13 -4.34
N ALA A 142 6.73 5.79 -4.90
CA ALA A 142 6.94 4.52 -5.59
C ALA A 142 8.24 3.89 -5.09
N PHE A 143 8.34 2.58 -5.23
CA PHE A 143 9.48 1.81 -4.77
C PHE A 143 9.77 0.63 -5.69
N ARG A 144 10.99 0.09 -5.57
CA ARG A 144 11.30 -1.24 -6.08
C ARG A 144 12.28 -1.99 -5.19
N THR A 145 12.41 -3.27 -5.45
CA THR A 145 13.52 -4.11 -5.02
C THR A 145 13.92 -5.07 -6.14
N TYR A 146 15.11 -5.66 -6.04
CA TYR A 146 15.76 -6.39 -7.11
C TYR A 146 15.58 -7.90 -6.94
N GLY A 147 15.30 -8.62 -8.03
CA GLY A 147 15.02 -10.05 -7.99
C GLY A 147 16.06 -10.95 -8.65
N PRO A 148 15.69 -12.21 -8.94
CA PRO A 148 16.65 -13.29 -9.17
C PRO A 148 17.48 -13.16 -10.46
N THR A 149 16.92 -12.61 -11.55
CA THR A 149 17.71 -12.37 -12.77
C THR A 149 18.81 -11.33 -12.54
N ALA A 150 18.54 -10.25 -11.79
CA ALA A 150 19.54 -9.24 -11.44
C ALA A 150 20.71 -9.84 -10.63
N GLU A 151 20.42 -10.71 -9.65
CA GLU A 151 21.45 -11.45 -8.90
C GLU A 151 22.25 -12.39 -9.83
N LYS A 152 21.56 -13.18 -10.65
CA LYS A 152 22.20 -14.14 -11.55
C LYS A 152 23.19 -13.46 -12.49
N MET A 153 22.83 -12.29 -13.04
CA MET A 153 23.71 -11.52 -13.91
C MET A 153 25.01 -11.12 -13.20
N ILE A 154 24.94 -10.68 -11.94
CA ILE A 154 26.14 -10.38 -11.15
C ILE A 154 26.99 -11.63 -10.91
N VAL A 155 26.37 -12.76 -10.52
CA VAL A 155 27.08 -14.03 -10.26
C VAL A 155 27.80 -14.54 -11.51
N ASP A 156 27.17 -14.42 -12.68
CA ASP A 156 27.70 -14.88 -13.96
C ASP A 156 28.67 -13.86 -14.60
N GLY A 157 28.90 -12.70 -13.98
CA GLY A 157 29.74 -11.63 -14.53
C GLY A 157 29.12 -10.90 -15.74
N THR A 158 27.80 -10.98 -15.91
CA THR A 158 27.05 -10.26 -16.94
C THR A 158 26.77 -8.83 -16.49
N PRO A 159 27.13 -7.80 -17.27
CA PRO A 159 26.85 -6.40 -16.93
C PRO A 159 25.35 -6.11 -16.81
N GLY A 160 24.98 -5.18 -15.93
CA GLY A 160 23.61 -4.65 -15.81
C GLY A 160 22.74 -5.27 -14.72
N GLY A 161 23.25 -6.28 -14.01
CA GLY A 161 22.62 -6.81 -12.80
C GLY A 161 22.83 -5.91 -11.58
N THR A 162 22.00 -6.10 -10.56
CA THR A 162 22.07 -5.45 -9.25
C THR A 162 21.99 -6.51 -8.16
N LEU A 163 22.94 -6.49 -7.22
CA LEU A 163 22.99 -7.41 -6.08
C LEU A 163 22.70 -6.64 -4.78
N SER A 164 21.44 -6.64 -4.33
CA SER A 164 21.02 -5.92 -3.13
C SER A 164 19.64 -6.37 -2.62
N SER A 165 19.46 -6.36 -1.28
CA SER A 165 18.16 -6.41 -0.59
C SER A 165 17.71 -5.05 -0.04
N GLY A 166 18.37 -3.96 -0.45
CA GLY A 166 17.92 -2.61 -0.14
C GLY A 166 16.64 -2.25 -0.90
N LEU A 167 15.85 -1.34 -0.31
CA LEU A 167 14.59 -0.87 -0.91
C LEU A 167 14.84 0.47 -1.59
N ASP A 168 14.58 0.51 -2.89
CA ASP A 168 14.83 1.65 -3.77
C ASP A 168 13.61 2.57 -3.79
N CYS A 169 13.81 3.88 -3.61
CA CYS A 169 12.74 4.87 -3.50
C CYS A 169 12.67 5.72 -4.77
N TRP A 170 11.50 5.76 -5.40
CA TRP A 170 11.24 6.63 -6.55
C TRP A 170 10.46 7.87 -6.11
N LEU A 171 10.90 9.03 -6.58
CA LEU A 171 10.32 10.31 -6.21
C LEU A 171 9.24 10.70 -7.21
N LYS A 172 8.00 10.89 -6.74
CA LYS A 172 6.85 11.25 -7.58
C LYS A 172 6.50 12.74 -7.47
N ARG A 173 5.95 13.29 -8.55
CA ARG A 173 5.34 14.64 -8.62
C ARG A 173 3.88 14.60 -9.06
N VAL A 174 3.33 13.40 -9.24
CA VAL A 174 1.99 13.11 -9.74
C VAL A 174 1.32 12.07 -8.83
N ASP A 175 -0.01 12.05 -8.84
CA ASP A 175 -0.87 11.22 -8.00
C ASP A 175 -1.36 9.92 -8.68
N TYR A 176 -1.19 9.80 -9.99
CA TYR A 176 -1.52 8.59 -10.74
C TYR A 176 -0.36 7.58 -10.78
N PRO A 177 -0.63 6.29 -11.08
CA PRO A 177 0.40 5.26 -11.22
C PRO A 177 1.42 5.57 -12.35
N ILE A 178 2.71 5.41 -12.06
CA ILE A 178 3.83 5.68 -12.98
C ILE A 178 4.66 4.44 -13.35
N ILE A 179 4.54 3.33 -12.62
CA ILE A 179 5.45 2.17 -12.76
C ILE A 179 5.49 1.64 -14.19
N ASP A 180 4.32 1.34 -14.77
CA ASP A 180 4.24 0.82 -16.14
C ASP A 180 4.73 1.79 -17.18
N LYS A 181 4.37 3.07 -16.99
CA LYS A 181 4.76 4.14 -17.89
C LYS A 181 6.27 4.34 -17.90
N TRP A 182 6.88 4.35 -16.72
CA TRP A 182 8.31 4.57 -16.55
C TRP A 182 9.13 3.39 -17.10
N TYR A 183 8.74 2.15 -16.79
CA TYR A 183 9.42 0.98 -17.36
C TYR A 183 9.30 0.94 -18.88
N ARG A 184 8.11 1.15 -19.45
CA ARG A 184 7.91 1.22 -20.92
C ARG A 184 8.77 2.32 -21.54
N LYS A 185 8.74 3.53 -20.99
CA LYS A 185 9.52 4.68 -21.47
C LYS A 185 11.02 4.36 -21.54
N THR A 186 11.56 3.70 -20.52
CA THR A 186 12.98 3.37 -20.44
C THR A 186 13.37 2.19 -21.32
N LEU A 187 12.55 1.14 -21.37
CA LEU A 187 12.91 -0.12 -22.02
C LEU A 187 12.53 -0.16 -23.51
N GLU A 188 11.50 0.58 -23.93
CA GLU A 188 10.94 0.50 -25.27
C GLU A 188 11.07 1.81 -26.06
N GLU A 189 10.96 2.96 -25.41
CA GLU A 189 10.83 4.27 -26.08
C GLU A 189 12.15 5.07 -26.12
N GLY A 190 13.23 4.53 -25.54
CA GLY A 190 14.55 5.19 -25.50
C GLY A 190 14.64 6.39 -24.54
N GLY A 191 13.63 6.58 -23.69
CA GLY A 191 13.65 7.55 -22.60
C GLY A 191 14.40 7.02 -21.37
N SER A 192 14.32 7.76 -20.27
CA SER A 192 14.82 7.31 -18.98
C SER A 192 13.95 7.86 -17.86
N TYR A 193 13.61 7.01 -16.90
CA TYR A 193 12.99 7.41 -15.64
C TYR A 193 13.97 8.05 -14.65
N HIS A 194 15.28 8.07 -14.95
CA HIS A 194 16.30 8.81 -14.18
C HIS A 194 16.37 10.30 -14.54
N LYS A 195 15.42 10.79 -15.33
CA LYS A 195 15.31 12.20 -15.72
C LYS A 195 13.87 12.63 -15.54
N ASP A 196 13.67 13.65 -14.70
CA ASP A 196 12.33 14.21 -14.50
C ASP A 196 11.83 14.87 -15.80
N THR A 197 10.69 14.39 -16.28
CA THR A 197 9.94 15.00 -17.40
C THR A 197 8.56 15.50 -16.98
N GLY A 198 8.40 15.81 -15.68
CA GLY A 198 7.18 16.34 -15.06
C GLY A 198 6.46 15.39 -14.11
N GLU A 199 6.91 14.13 -14.01
CA GLU A 199 6.26 13.10 -13.18
C GLU A 199 7.08 12.75 -11.93
N GLY A 200 8.31 13.26 -11.84
CA GLY A 200 9.32 12.79 -10.91
C GLY A 200 10.38 11.92 -11.60
N LEU A 201 11.21 11.26 -10.80
CA LEU A 201 12.32 10.45 -11.28
C LEU A 201 12.78 9.42 -10.23
N ASP A 202 13.50 8.41 -10.71
CA ASP A 202 14.37 7.57 -9.90
C ASP A 202 15.79 8.14 -9.93
N ASP A 203 16.22 8.79 -8.87
CA ASP A 203 17.59 9.25 -8.68
C ASP A 203 18.18 8.75 -7.34
N PHE A 204 17.55 7.71 -6.80
CA PHE A 204 17.92 7.10 -5.53
C PHE A 204 18.95 5.99 -5.77
N HIS A 205 20.14 6.14 -5.20
CA HIS A 205 21.21 5.17 -5.41
C HIS A 205 21.36 4.24 -4.20
N VAL A 206 20.71 3.08 -4.26
CA VAL A 206 20.83 2.03 -3.22
C VAL A 206 22.27 1.49 -3.15
N GLY A 207 22.80 1.00 -4.28
CA GLY A 207 24.08 0.28 -4.28
C GLY A 207 24.12 -0.84 -3.24
N LEU A 208 25.17 -0.87 -2.42
CA LEU A 208 25.33 -1.85 -1.32
C LEU A 208 24.64 -1.42 -0.01
N SER A 209 24.04 -0.22 0.03
CA SER A 209 23.30 0.28 1.19
C SER A 209 22.04 -0.57 1.45
N ARG A 210 21.27 -0.18 2.47
CA ARG A 210 19.97 -0.79 2.76
C ARG A 210 18.80 -0.04 2.13
N GLY A 211 19.06 0.91 1.24
CA GLY A 211 17.99 1.70 0.63
C GLY A 211 17.22 2.48 1.70
N CYS A 212 15.90 2.42 1.68
CA CYS A 212 15.03 2.95 2.73
C CYS A 212 14.29 1.83 3.46
N GLY A 213 14.96 1.15 4.40
CA GLY A 213 14.34 0.10 5.23
C GLY A 213 14.75 -1.34 4.90
N GLY A 214 15.77 -1.55 4.08
CA GLY A 214 16.44 -2.85 3.95
C GLY A 214 17.03 -3.29 5.30
N ILE A 215 17.11 -4.60 5.52
CA ILE A 215 17.50 -5.18 6.80
C ILE A 215 18.88 -5.87 6.74
N GLY A 216 19.42 -6.17 7.92
CA GLY A 216 20.59 -7.01 8.09
C GLY A 216 20.82 -7.39 9.56
N ILE A 217 21.75 -8.31 9.79
CA ILE A 217 22.22 -8.69 11.13
C ILE A 217 23.56 -8.02 11.37
N TRP A 218 23.64 -7.18 12.40
CA TRP A 218 24.88 -6.49 12.78
C TRP A 218 25.74 -7.39 13.67
N SER A 219 27.00 -7.63 13.27
CA SER A 219 28.01 -8.23 14.13
C SER A 219 28.79 -7.13 14.83
N GLN A 220 28.71 -7.08 16.16
CA GLN A 220 29.54 -6.16 16.94
C GLN A 220 31.02 -6.55 16.87
N ASP A 221 31.33 -7.85 16.92
CA ASP A 221 32.71 -8.35 16.93
C ASP A 221 33.45 -8.10 15.61
N GLU A 222 32.74 -8.21 14.48
CA GLU A 222 33.32 -7.98 13.15
C GLU A 222 33.08 -6.56 12.61
N GLU A 223 32.36 -5.71 13.34
CA GLU A 223 31.90 -4.38 12.91
C GLU A 223 31.28 -4.41 11.49
N LYS A 224 30.44 -5.43 11.24
CA LYS A 224 29.94 -5.76 9.91
C LYS A 224 28.44 -6.03 9.90
N LEU A 225 27.76 -5.48 8.91
CA LEU A 225 26.38 -5.82 8.59
C LEU A 225 26.33 -6.99 7.62
N TYR A 226 25.65 -8.07 8.01
CA TYR A 226 25.34 -9.22 7.17
C TYR A 226 23.97 -9.04 6.58
N THR A 227 23.82 -9.30 5.28
CA THR A 227 22.58 -9.06 4.56
C THR A 227 22.27 -10.19 3.63
N SER A 228 20.97 -10.38 3.36
CA SER A 228 20.51 -11.14 2.21
C SER A 228 20.97 -10.54 0.89
N ARG A 229 20.74 -11.30 -0.18
CA ARG A 229 20.86 -10.88 -1.58
C ARG A 229 19.49 -10.46 -2.11
N ASN A 230 19.20 -10.70 -3.38
CA ASN A 230 17.93 -10.36 -3.99
C ASN A 230 16.83 -11.28 -3.46
N PHE A 231 15.56 -10.88 -3.61
CA PHE A 231 14.47 -11.83 -3.34
C PHE A 231 14.52 -12.99 -4.33
N SER A 232 14.06 -14.17 -3.92
CA SER A 232 14.03 -15.37 -4.74
C SER A 232 12.64 -15.77 -5.21
N SER A 233 11.61 -15.39 -4.47
CA SER A 233 10.21 -15.63 -4.80
C SER A 233 9.37 -14.46 -4.30
N TRP A 234 8.23 -14.26 -4.95
CA TRP A 234 7.26 -13.22 -4.63
C TRP A 234 5.85 -13.79 -4.72
N ASN A 235 4.93 -13.16 -4.00
CA ASN A 235 3.51 -13.48 -4.07
C ASN A 235 2.69 -12.20 -3.92
N THR A 236 1.93 -11.82 -4.94
CA THR A 236 1.02 -10.66 -4.84
C THR A 236 -0.26 -11.13 -4.14
N LEU A 237 -0.51 -10.63 -2.94
CA LEU A 237 -1.68 -11.00 -2.14
C LEU A 237 -2.89 -10.11 -2.50
N ALA A 238 -2.65 -8.80 -2.65
CA ALA A 238 -3.68 -7.86 -3.04
C ALA A 238 -3.13 -6.68 -3.85
N GLU A 239 -3.96 -6.24 -4.78
CA GLU A 239 -3.88 -4.93 -5.43
C GLU A 239 -5.28 -4.33 -5.42
N GLY A 240 -5.42 -3.06 -5.06
CA GLY A 240 -6.74 -2.46 -5.04
C GLY A 240 -6.73 -1.03 -4.54
N PRO A 241 -7.88 -0.35 -4.61
CA PRO A 241 -7.93 1.11 -4.65
C PRO A 241 -7.23 1.76 -3.46
N LEU A 242 -7.16 1.08 -2.32
CA LEU A 242 -6.61 1.62 -1.09
C LEU A 242 -5.30 0.98 -0.63
N ARG A 243 -5.05 -0.29 -0.96
CA ARG A 243 -3.86 -1.03 -0.48
C ARG A 243 -3.35 -2.01 -1.52
N THR A 244 -2.03 -2.03 -1.66
CA THR A 244 -1.34 -3.18 -2.22
C THR A 244 -0.61 -3.93 -1.12
N LEU A 245 -0.59 -5.26 -1.23
CA LEU A 245 -0.03 -6.19 -0.25
C LEU A 245 0.63 -7.33 -0.99
N PHE A 246 1.88 -7.64 -0.66
CA PHE A 246 2.62 -8.72 -1.29
C PHE A 246 3.69 -9.29 -0.37
N GLU A 247 4.17 -10.47 -0.70
CA GLU A 247 5.25 -11.14 0.00
C GLU A 247 6.48 -11.29 -0.88
N LEU A 248 7.65 -11.21 -0.24
CA LEU A 248 8.96 -11.51 -0.82
C LEU A 248 9.69 -12.49 0.09
N GLU A 249 10.18 -13.59 -0.48
CA GLU A 249 11.03 -14.54 0.23
C GLU A 249 12.45 -14.48 -0.32
N TYR A 250 13.41 -14.74 0.56
CA TYR A 250 14.83 -14.71 0.24
C TYR A 250 15.46 -16.09 0.39
N GLN A 251 16.52 -16.35 -0.37
CA GLN A 251 17.32 -17.56 -0.16
C GLN A 251 17.93 -17.54 1.25
N PRO A 252 18.10 -18.72 1.89
CA PRO A 252 18.79 -18.79 3.17
C PRO A 252 20.19 -18.18 3.09
N TRP A 253 20.56 -17.35 4.06
CA TRP A 253 21.84 -16.63 4.06
C TRP A 253 22.55 -16.73 5.40
N GLU A 254 23.87 -16.56 5.39
CA GLU A 254 24.71 -16.79 6.57
C GLU A 254 24.91 -15.50 7.37
N SER A 255 24.86 -15.62 8.70
CA SER A 255 25.15 -14.56 9.66
C SER A 255 25.92 -15.14 10.86
N PRO A 256 26.42 -14.31 11.79
CA PRO A 256 26.95 -14.81 13.06
C PRO A 256 25.94 -15.62 13.90
N ALA A 257 24.64 -15.41 13.71
CA ALA A 257 23.57 -16.20 14.35
C ALA A 257 23.23 -17.50 13.58
N GLY A 258 24.15 -17.94 12.71
CA GLY A 258 23.97 -19.05 11.79
C GLY A 258 23.10 -18.68 10.58
N LYS A 259 22.54 -19.71 9.95
CA LYS A 259 21.68 -19.56 8.76
C LYS A 259 20.37 -18.84 9.10
N ILE A 260 20.07 -17.81 8.33
CA ILE A 260 18.87 -16.98 8.40
C ILE A 260 17.89 -17.37 7.30
N MET A 261 16.61 -17.48 7.67
CA MET A 261 15.46 -17.50 6.75
C MET A 261 14.72 -16.18 6.88
N GLU A 262 14.40 -15.55 5.76
CA GLU A 262 13.80 -14.22 5.70
C GLU A 262 12.60 -14.21 4.75
N LYS A 263 11.45 -13.73 5.24
CA LYS A 263 10.27 -13.35 4.45
C LYS A 263 9.83 -11.95 4.85
N LYS A 264 9.48 -11.13 3.86
CA LYS A 264 8.88 -9.81 4.05
C LYS A 264 7.45 -9.81 3.51
N THR A 265 6.50 -9.37 4.30
CA THR A 265 5.16 -9.02 3.85
C THR A 265 5.07 -7.50 3.84
N ILE A 266 4.90 -6.92 2.66
CA ILE A 266 4.97 -5.46 2.44
C ILE A 266 3.60 -4.96 2.04
N SER A 267 3.14 -3.89 2.70
CA SER A 267 1.94 -3.16 2.29
C SER A 267 2.22 -1.67 2.09
N LEU A 268 1.49 -1.10 1.13
CA LEU A 268 1.47 0.33 0.89
C LEU A 268 0.02 0.79 0.70
N ASP A 269 -0.36 1.79 1.48
CA ASP A 269 -1.70 2.35 1.50
C ASP A 269 -1.77 3.66 0.72
N LEU A 270 -2.92 3.94 0.13
CA LEU A 270 -3.18 5.20 -0.56
C LEU A 270 -2.96 6.40 0.39
N GLY A 271 -2.28 7.43 -0.09
CA GLY A 271 -1.95 8.65 0.62
C GLY A 271 -0.79 8.56 1.61
N SER A 272 -0.23 7.36 1.85
CA SER A 272 0.90 7.18 2.76
C SER A 272 2.24 7.51 2.09
N ASN A 273 3.15 8.18 2.80
CA ASN A 273 4.56 8.29 2.38
C ASN A 273 5.41 7.09 2.84
N LEU A 274 4.83 6.23 3.68
CA LEU A 274 5.51 5.09 4.31
C LEU A 274 4.85 3.79 3.87
N MET A 275 5.67 2.79 3.57
CA MET A 275 5.22 1.40 3.48
C MET A 275 5.36 0.74 4.85
N LYS A 276 4.56 -0.30 5.08
CA LYS A 276 4.73 -1.21 6.21
C LYS A 276 5.49 -2.45 5.73
N VAL A 277 6.50 -2.87 6.48
CA VAL A 277 7.25 -4.10 6.22
C VAL A 277 7.13 -4.99 7.46
N GLU A 278 6.36 -6.07 7.34
CA GLU A 278 6.32 -7.12 8.36
C GLU A 278 7.39 -8.17 8.05
N LEU A 279 8.32 -8.33 8.98
CA LEU A 279 9.46 -9.24 8.82
C LEU A 279 9.21 -10.54 9.58
N THR A 280 9.19 -11.66 8.86
CA THR A 280 9.32 -12.99 9.46
C THR A 280 10.76 -13.45 9.29
N ILE A 281 11.47 -13.61 10.41
CA ILE A 281 12.86 -14.05 10.43
C ILE A 281 13.03 -15.25 11.37
N SER A 282 13.79 -16.24 10.94
CA SER A 282 14.21 -17.36 11.80
C SER A 282 15.69 -17.64 11.60
N SER A 283 16.37 -18.03 12.68
CA SER A 283 17.80 -18.29 12.73
C SER A 283 18.08 -19.64 13.39
N GLN A 284 19.22 -20.25 13.06
CA GLN A 284 19.66 -21.49 13.70
C GLN A 284 20.07 -21.28 15.16
N GLU A 285 20.72 -20.15 15.44
CA GLU A 285 21.10 -19.73 16.78
C GLU A 285 20.21 -18.59 17.27
N GLN A 286 20.35 -18.19 18.53
CA GLN A 286 19.57 -17.07 19.07
C GLN A 286 19.93 -15.77 18.34
N LEU A 287 18.93 -15.13 17.74
CA LEU A 287 19.09 -13.82 17.11
C LEU A 287 18.83 -12.71 18.13
N GLU A 288 19.85 -11.89 18.42
CA GLU A 288 19.74 -10.82 19.41
C GLU A 288 19.00 -9.58 18.88
N SER A 289 19.27 -9.20 17.62
CA SER A 289 18.68 -8.02 17.01
C SER A 289 18.67 -8.11 15.48
N VAL A 290 17.75 -7.34 14.89
CA VAL A 290 17.73 -7.05 13.46
C VAL A 290 17.97 -5.55 13.30
N SER A 291 18.78 -5.18 12.32
CA SER A 291 19.02 -3.78 11.96
C SER A 291 18.27 -3.44 10.68
N ALA A 292 17.68 -2.25 10.64
CA ALA A 292 17.16 -1.63 9.42
C ALA A 292 18.03 -0.41 9.08
N GLY A 293 18.23 -0.15 7.78
CA GLY A 293 19.14 0.91 7.34
C GLY A 293 18.51 1.91 6.38
N ILE A 294 19.03 3.14 6.45
CA ILE A 294 18.71 4.25 5.56
C ILE A 294 19.98 4.62 4.77
N THR A 295 19.80 4.90 3.48
CA THR A 295 20.88 5.38 2.60
C THR A 295 21.21 6.82 2.93
N LEU A 296 22.50 7.11 3.09
CA LEU A 296 22.96 8.46 3.41
C LEU A 296 23.54 9.21 2.19
N HIS A 297 23.49 8.62 0.99
CA HIS A 297 24.09 9.11 -0.25
C HIS A 297 25.45 9.83 -0.03
N GLU A 298 25.51 11.15 -0.27
CA GLU A 298 26.68 12.03 -0.12
C GLU A 298 27.08 12.32 1.34
N LYS A 299 26.22 11.97 2.29
CA LYS A 299 26.39 12.14 3.76
C LYS A 299 26.43 13.60 4.20
N ASP A 300 25.75 14.49 3.49
CA ASP A 300 25.67 15.94 3.75
C ASP A 300 24.35 16.40 4.40
N GLY A 301 23.43 15.46 4.64
CA GLY A 301 22.18 15.67 5.35
C GLY A 301 22.25 15.62 6.88
N THR A 302 21.09 15.79 7.51
CA THR A 302 20.87 15.79 8.96
C THR A 302 20.11 14.53 9.38
N MET A 303 20.64 13.86 10.40
CA MET A 303 19.99 12.71 11.03
C MET A 303 19.16 13.16 12.24
N HIS A 304 17.93 12.67 12.32
CA HIS A 304 17.09 12.78 13.51
C HIS A 304 16.79 11.38 14.05
N SER A 305 16.87 11.20 15.37
CA SER A 305 16.58 9.93 16.03
C SER A 305 15.84 10.16 17.33
N ASP A 306 14.63 9.62 17.42
CA ASP A 306 13.88 9.44 18.65
C ASP A 306 13.78 7.95 18.95
N LYS A 307 14.67 7.46 19.82
CA LYS A 307 14.77 6.04 20.15
C LYS A 307 13.60 5.54 20.98
N GLU A 308 12.96 6.42 21.75
CA GLU A 308 11.81 6.04 22.59
C GLU A 308 10.56 5.89 21.72
N ALA A 309 10.38 6.79 20.75
CA ALA A 309 9.30 6.71 19.76
C ALA A 309 9.57 5.74 18.60
N GLY A 310 10.78 5.17 18.49
CA GLY A 310 11.16 4.28 17.38
C GLY A 310 11.37 5.00 16.03
N CYS A 311 11.43 6.33 16.03
CA CYS A 311 11.45 7.14 14.82
C CYS A 311 12.88 7.57 14.45
N PHE A 312 13.32 7.21 13.25
CA PHE A 312 14.63 7.57 12.69
C PHE A 312 14.43 8.19 11.32
N SER A 313 15.05 9.34 11.07
CA SER A 313 14.98 9.97 9.76
C SER A 313 16.30 10.60 9.34
N TYR A 314 16.46 10.72 8.03
CA TYR A 314 17.59 11.38 7.40
C TYR A 314 17.08 12.30 6.31
N TRP A 315 17.51 13.56 6.36
CA TRP A 315 17.12 14.61 5.42
C TRP A 315 18.36 15.20 4.79
N GLN A 316 18.46 15.18 3.48
CA GLN A 316 19.59 15.75 2.75
C GLN A 316 19.14 16.73 1.67
N PRO A 317 19.95 17.74 1.34
CA PRO A 317 19.82 18.44 0.07
C PRO A 317 19.84 17.45 -1.08
N HIS A 318 18.98 17.66 -2.08
CA HIS A 318 18.90 16.77 -3.23
C HIS A 318 18.49 17.56 -4.47
N ALA A 319 19.45 17.77 -5.37
CA ALA A 319 19.33 18.67 -6.53
C ALA A 319 18.82 20.07 -6.13
N ASP A 320 17.64 20.47 -6.60
CA ASP A 320 16.98 21.76 -6.30
C ASP A 320 15.95 21.66 -5.16
N SER A 321 15.95 20.56 -4.41
CA SER A 321 15.02 20.24 -3.32
C SER A 321 15.73 19.56 -2.14
N GLU A 322 14.97 18.87 -1.30
CA GLU A 322 15.45 17.99 -0.23
C GLU A 322 14.82 16.59 -0.38
N MET A 323 15.56 15.56 0.06
CA MET A 323 15.08 14.18 0.15
C MET A 323 15.05 13.75 1.61
N GLY A 324 13.87 13.31 2.06
CA GLY A 324 13.65 12.76 3.38
C GLY A 324 13.40 11.25 3.33
N MET A 325 14.09 10.50 4.20
CA MET A 325 13.85 9.08 4.43
C MET A 325 13.55 8.85 5.91
N GLY A 326 12.71 7.85 6.21
CA GLY A 326 12.32 7.56 7.58
C GLY A 326 12.04 6.08 7.83
N ILE A 327 12.28 5.67 9.07
CA ILE A 327 11.86 4.40 9.67
C ILE A 327 11.12 4.76 10.96
N VAL A 328 9.93 4.19 11.16
CA VAL A 328 9.04 4.44 12.31
C VAL A 328 8.58 3.12 12.92
#